data_AF-A0A0F5VES6-F1
#
_entry.id   AF-A0A0F5VES6-F1
#
_cell.length_a   1.000
_cell.length_b   1.000
_cell.length_c   1.000
_cell.angle_alpha   90.00
_cell.angle_beta   90.00
_cell.angle_gamma   90.00
#
_symmetry.space_group_name_H-M   'P 1'
#
loop_
_entity.id
_entity.type
_entity.pdbx_description
1 polymer ?
#
loop_
_entity_poly.entity_id
_entity_poly.type
_entity_poly.pdbx_seq_one_letter_code
_entity_poly.pdbx_strand_id
1 'polypeptide(L)'
;MATIATFPSLAQESLRGCDAKAYEIQQQIEYAKNNDNTHRVAGLEKALQAVRDHCTDEGLMRDRLAKVNEKEQEVAERTLELKDAQESGRADKIEKRMNKLKEAEAELAAARSELDK
;
A
#
# COMPACT_ATOMS: atom_id res chain seq x y z
N MET A 1 30.08 31.48 -31.99
CA MET A 1 29.97 30.02 -31.99
C MET A 1 29.62 29.60 -30.56
N ALA A 2 28.33 29.45 -30.23
CA ALA A 2 27.89 29.00 -28.91
C ALA A 2 27.48 27.53 -29.02
N THR A 3 28.24 26.64 -28.40
CA THR A 3 27.99 25.20 -28.37
C THR A 3 26.96 24.88 -27.29
N ILE A 4 25.78 24.43 -27.70
CA ILE A 4 24.73 23.93 -26.79
C ILE A 4 25.11 22.50 -26.41
N ALA A 5 25.52 22.29 -25.16
CA ALA A 5 25.72 20.95 -24.61
C ALA A 5 24.36 20.31 -24.31
N THR A 6 23.99 19.29 -25.08
CA THR A 6 22.79 18.49 -24.85
C THR A 6 23.10 17.46 -23.79
N PHE A 7 22.63 17.69 -22.55
CA PHE A 7 22.74 16.70 -21.48
C PHE A 7 21.68 15.61 -21.70
N PRO A 8 22.05 14.32 -21.70
CA PRO A 8 21.09 13.24 -21.79
C PRO A 8 20.24 13.23 -20.51
N SER A 9 18.93 13.36 -20.67
CA SER A 9 17.98 13.15 -19.58
C SER A 9 17.99 11.66 -19.26
N LEU A 10 18.63 11.27 -18.15
CA LEU A 10 18.48 9.92 -17.61
C LEU A 10 17.01 9.78 -17.22
N ALA A 11 16.27 8.95 -17.96
CA ALA A 11 14.94 8.55 -17.59
C ALA A 11 15.05 7.85 -16.23
N GLN A 12 14.57 8.52 -15.18
CA GLN A 12 14.39 7.91 -13.89
C GLN A 12 13.21 6.94 -14.05
N GLU A 13 13.51 5.72 -14.46
CA GLU A 13 12.53 4.64 -14.55
C GLU A 13 11.93 4.49 -13.16
N SER A 14 10.64 4.83 -13.03
CA SER A 14 9.95 4.71 -11.75
C SER A 14 9.96 3.23 -11.39
N LEU A 15 10.69 2.85 -10.34
CA LEU A 15 10.68 1.50 -9.80
C LEU A 15 9.23 1.08 -9.60
N ARG A 16 8.87 -0.09 -10.12
CA ARG A 16 7.53 -0.69 -10.00
C ARG A 16 7.63 -2.13 -9.52
N GLY A 17 6.50 -2.70 -9.11
CA GLY A 17 6.39 -4.13 -8.84
C GLY A 17 7.38 -4.64 -7.78
N CYS A 18 8.03 -5.77 -8.05
CA CYS A 18 8.98 -6.39 -7.13
C CYS A 18 10.22 -5.53 -6.85
N ASP A 19 10.69 -4.77 -7.84
CA ASP A 19 11.85 -3.89 -7.68
C ASP A 19 11.54 -2.71 -6.76
N ALA A 20 10.35 -2.09 -6.92
CA ALA A 20 9.86 -1.08 -5.98
C ALA A 20 9.78 -1.63 -4.56
N LYS A 21 9.19 -2.82 -4.40
CA LYS A 21 9.06 -3.49 -3.10
C LYS A 21 10.42 -3.77 -2.46
N ALA A 22 11.40 -4.25 -3.23
CA ALA A 22 12.75 -4.49 -2.75
C ALA A 22 13.45 -3.19 -2.32
N TYR A 23 13.26 -2.11 -3.09
CA TYR A 23 13.80 -0.79 -2.77
C TYR A 23 13.19 -0.22 -1.47
N GLU A 24 11.87 -0.30 -1.31
CA GLU A 24 11.20 0.14 -0.08
C GLU A 24 11.72 -0.60 1.16
N ILE A 25 11.93 -1.92 1.08
CA ILE A 25 12.49 -2.70 2.19
C ILE A 25 13.93 -2.25 2.49
N GLN A 26 14.75 -1.96 1.48
CA GLN A 26 16.11 -1.43 1.68
C GLN A 26 16.08 -0.08 2.41
N GLN A 27 15.20 0.84 2.01
CA GLN A 27 15.04 2.12 2.71
C GLN A 27 14.61 1.93 4.17
N GLN A 28 13.74 0.96 4.46
CA GLN A 28 13.36 0.61 5.83
C GLN A 28 14.51 -0.01 6.63
N ILE A 29 15.38 -0.80 5.99
CA ILE A 29 16.58 -1.35 6.63
C ILE A 29 17.51 -0.20 7.03
N GLU A 30 17.79 0.72 6.12
CA GLU A 30 18.65 1.88 6.42
C GLU A 30 18.07 2.75 7.53
N TYR A 31 16.76 2.99 7.50
CA TYR A 31 16.08 3.68 8.60
C TYR A 31 16.23 2.92 9.93
N ALA A 32 16.02 1.60 9.95
CA ALA A 32 16.13 0.80 11.17
C ALA A 32 17.57 0.75 11.71
N LYS A 33 18.59 0.70 10.83
CA LYS A 33 20.01 0.79 11.20
C LYS A 33 20.32 2.13 11.86
N ASN A 34 19.86 3.24 11.29
CA ASN A 34 20.08 4.58 11.83
C ASN A 34 19.41 4.82 13.19
N ASN A 35 18.48 3.94 13.60
CA ASN A 35 17.80 3.99 14.89
C ASN A 35 18.22 2.81 15.81
N ASP A 36 19.34 2.13 15.52
CA ASP A 36 19.88 1.01 16.28
C ASP A 36 18.88 -0.14 16.54
N ASN A 37 17.88 -0.30 15.66
CA ASN A 37 16.84 -1.31 15.82
C ASN A 37 17.23 -2.62 15.13
N THR A 38 18.20 -3.30 15.71
CA THR A 38 18.82 -4.52 15.17
C THR A 38 17.81 -5.65 14.93
N HIS A 39 16.81 -5.81 15.80
CA HIS A 39 15.75 -6.81 15.62
C HIS A 39 14.92 -6.53 14.36
N ARG A 40 14.53 -5.26 14.13
CA ARG A 40 13.80 -4.87 12.92
C ARG A 40 14.65 -5.06 11.67
N VAL A 41 15.93 -4.68 11.72
CA VAL A 41 16.88 -4.90 10.61
C VAL A 41 16.90 -6.37 10.20
N ALA A 42 17.10 -7.29 11.15
CA ALA A 42 17.16 -8.72 10.85
C ALA A 42 15.86 -9.26 10.22
N GLY A 43 14.69 -8.76 10.65
CA GLY A 43 13.41 -9.09 10.05
C GLY A 43 13.27 -8.57 8.62
N LEU A 44 13.68 -7.32 8.38
CA LEU A 44 13.62 -6.69 7.07
C LEU A 44 14.61 -7.31 6.07
N GLU A 45 15.80 -7.70 6.51
CA GLU A 45 16.77 -8.41 5.66
C GLU A 45 16.22 -9.76 5.18
N LYS A 46 15.56 -10.52 6.07
CA LYS A 46 14.84 -11.75 5.68
C LYS A 46 13.72 -11.46 4.68
N ALA A 47 12.97 -10.39 4.88
CA ALA A 47 11.90 -9.98 3.96
C ALA A 47 12.46 -9.57 2.58
N LEU A 48 13.58 -8.84 2.55
CA LEU A 48 14.26 -8.47 1.32
C LEU A 48 14.73 -9.71 0.56
N GLN A 49 15.33 -10.68 1.26
CA GLN A 49 15.77 -11.92 0.65
C GLN A 49 14.58 -12.71 0.08
N ALA A 50 13.48 -12.82 0.83
CA ALA A 50 12.27 -13.47 0.34
C ALA A 50 11.69 -12.77 -0.91
N VAL A 51 11.74 -11.44 -0.98
CA VAL A 51 11.34 -10.70 -2.21
C VAL A 51 12.25 -11.05 -3.37
N ARG A 52 13.58 -11.07 -3.16
CA ARG A 52 14.54 -11.42 -4.23
C ARG A 52 14.38 -12.86 -4.73
N ASP A 53 14.03 -13.78 -3.85
CA ASP A 53 13.96 -15.21 -4.18
C ASP A 53 12.60 -15.64 -4.75
N HIS A 54 11.52 -14.95 -4.37
CA HIS A 54 10.15 -15.43 -4.61
C HIS A 54 9.18 -14.41 -5.18
N CYS A 55 9.52 -13.12 -5.21
CA CYS A 55 8.61 -12.13 -5.78
C CYS A 55 8.52 -12.30 -7.30
N THR A 56 7.28 -12.26 -7.79
CA THR A 56 6.98 -12.15 -9.21
C THR A 56 5.99 -11.00 -9.38
N ASP A 57 6.13 -10.19 -10.43
CA ASP A 57 5.23 -9.06 -10.65
C ASP A 57 3.78 -9.52 -10.85
N GLU A 58 3.58 -10.66 -11.51
CA GLU A 58 2.26 -11.27 -11.68
C GLU A 58 1.66 -11.69 -10.33
N GLY A 59 2.45 -12.34 -9.47
CA GLY A 59 2.01 -12.73 -8.13
C GLY A 59 1.66 -11.50 -7.27
N LEU A 60 2.53 -10.48 -7.31
CA LEU A 60 2.31 -9.23 -6.59
C LEU A 60 1.04 -8.50 -7.06
N MET A 61 0.81 -8.46 -8.38
CA MET A 61 -0.41 -7.88 -8.95
C MET A 61 -1.66 -8.65 -8.51
N ARG A 62 -1.59 -9.99 -8.51
CA ARG A 62 -2.70 -10.85 -8.06
C ARG A 62 -3.04 -10.60 -6.59
N ASP A 63 -2.02 -10.50 -5.73
CA ASP A 63 -2.20 -10.23 -4.30
C ASP A 63 -2.83 -8.84 -4.07
N ARG A 64 -2.40 -7.82 -4.82
CA ARG A 64 -2.96 -6.47 -4.73
C ARG A 64 -4.41 -6.40 -5.23
N LEU A 65 -4.73 -7.07 -6.33
CA LEU A 65 -6.11 -7.20 -6.81
C LEU A 65 -6.99 -7.90 -5.78
N ALA A 66 -6.51 -8.98 -5.18
CA ALA A 66 -7.23 -9.66 -4.10
C ALA A 66 -7.48 -8.71 -2.92
N LYS A 67 -6.51 -7.85 -2.58
CA LYS A 67 -6.67 -6.86 -1.50
C LYS A 67 -7.69 -5.77 -1.85
N VAL A 68 -7.72 -5.29 -3.09
CA VAL A 68 -8.75 -4.35 -3.56
C VAL A 68 -10.13 -4.99 -3.44
N ASN A 69 -10.30 -6.23 -3.93
CA ASN A 69 -11.57 -6.95 -3.85
C ASN A 69 -12.04 -7.15 -2.39
N GLU A 70 -11.13 -7.51 -1.49
CA GLU A 70 -11.42 -7.61 -0.05
C GLU A 70 -11.93 -6.28 0.52
N LYS A 71 -11.29 -5.16 0.15
CA LYS A 71 -11.67 -3.83 0.64
C LYS A 71 -12.97 -3.31 0.02
N GLU A 72 -13.28 -3.68 -1.22
CA GLU A 72 -14.58 -3.40 -1.82
C GLU A 72 -15.71 -4.14 -1.10
N GLN A 73 -15.49 -5.40 -0.70
CA GLN A 73 -16.43 -6.16 0.11
C GLN A 73 -16.64 -5.52 1.48
N GLU A 74 -15.56 -5.07 2.13
CA GLU A 74 -15.65 -4.38 3.42
C GLU A 74 -16.46 -3.08 3.32
N VAL A 75 -16.22 -2.26 2.29
CA VAL A 75 -17.02 -1.04 2.06
C VAL A 75 -18.51 -1.38 1.88
N ALA A 76 -18.82 -2.42 1.11
CA ALA A 76 -20.19 -2.88 0.94
C ALA A 76 -20.83 -3.32 2.27
N GLU A 77 -20.12 -4.09 3.09
CA GLU A 77 -20.56 -4.50 4.42
C GLU A 77 -20.82 -3.27 5.32
N ARG A 78 -19.87 -2.33 5.40
CA ARG A 78 -20.02 -1.12 6.24
C ARG A 78 -21.17 -0.22 5.79
N THR A 79 -21.44 -0.19 4.48
CA THR A 79 -22.58 0.56 3.93
C THR A 79 -23.91 -0.06 4.38
N LEU A 80 -24.01 -1.40 4.38
CA LEU A 80 -25.19 -2.10 4.92
C LEU A 80 -25.33 -1.87 6.43
N GLU A 81 -24.25 -1.98 7.21
CA GLU A 81 -24.30 -1.71 8.66
C GLU A 81 -24.74 -0.27 8.97
N LEU A 82 -24.34 0.71 8.16
CA LEU A 82 -24.76 2.09 8.30
C LEU A 82 -26.25 2.24 8.01
N LYS A 83 -26.75 1.60 6.95
CA LYS A 83 -28.18 1.60 6.61
C LYS A 83 -29.03 1.02 7.74
N ASP A 84 -28.65 -0.13 8.28
CA ASP A 84 -29.35 -0.75 9.41
C ASP A 84 -29.34 0.17 10.66
N ALA A 85 -28.22 0.86 10.90
CA ALA A 85 -28.14 1.83 11.99
C ALA A 85 -29.07 3.04 11.77
N GLN A 86 -29.19 3.52 10.52
CA GLN A 86 -30.11 4.61 10.15
C GLN A 86 -31.57 4.20 10.39
N GLU A 87 -31.95 2.97 10.02
CA GLU A 87 -33.29 2.43 10.28
C GLU A 87 -33.62 2.32 11.77
N SER A 88 -32.61 2.04 12.61
CA SER A 88 -32.79 2.00 14.07
C SER A 88 -32.96 3.38 14.74
N GLY A 89 -32.64 4.49 14.04
CA GLY A 89 -32.74 5.86 14.56
C GLY A 89 -31.75 6.23 15.68
N ARG A 90 -30.80 5.35 16.01
CA ARG A 90 -29.83 5.55 17.08
C ARG A 90 -28.65 6.38 16.61
N ALA A 91 -28.68 7.69 16.92
CA ALA A 91 -27.65 8.65 16.50
C ALA A 91 -26.21 8.22 16.86
N ASP A 92 -26.00 7.68 18.06
CA ASP A 92 -24.70 7.17 18.52
C ASP A 92 -24.17 6.03 17.63
N LYS A 93 -25.06 5.13 17.21
CA LYS A 93 -24.71 4.03 16.31
C LYS A 93 -24.47 4.52 14.89
N ILE A 94 -25.29 5.45 14.40
CA ILE A 94 -25.15 6.02 13.05
C ILE A 94 -23.78 6.68 12.89
N GLU A 95 -23.39 7.54 13.85
CA GLU A 95 -22.08 8.21 13.81
C GLU A 95 -20.93 7.19 13.80
N LYS A 96 -20.99 6.18 14.68
CA LYS A 96 -19.97 5.13 14.73
C LYS A 96 -19.86 4.36 13.41
N ARG A 97 -20.98 4.01 12.78
CA ARG A 97 -20.98 3.27 11.49
C ARG A 97 -20.52 4.14 10.34
N MET A 98 -20.86 5.43 10.34
CA MET A 98 -20.36 6.39 9.34
C MET A 98 -18.84 6.52 9.41
N ASN A 99 -18.26 6.61 10.61
CA ASN A 99 -16.81 6.63 10.78
C ASN A 99 -16.15 5.34 10.28
N LYS A 100 -16.75 4.17 10.55
CA LYS A 100 -16.27 2.89 10.04
C LYS A 100 -16.35 2.75 8.52
N LEU A 101 -17.41 3.26 7.90
CA LEU A 101 -17.50 3.32 6.45
C LEU A 101 -16.39 4.21 5.87
N LYS A 102 -16.16 5.39 6.45
CA LYS A 102 -15.09 6.29 6.01
C LYS A 102 -13.69 5.67 6.15
N GLU A 103 -13.43 4.93 7.23
CA GLU A 103 -12.20 4.17 7.40
C GLU A 103 -12.04 3.12 6.28
N ALA A 104 -13.08 2.33 6.00
CA ALA A 104 -13.05 1.32 4.95
C ALA A 104 -12.86 1.94 3.54
N GLU A 105 -13.49 3.07 3.25
CA GLU A 105 -13.32 3.80 1.99
C GLU A 105 -11.88 4.32 1.82
N ALA A 106 -11.26 4.81 2.91
CA ALA A 106 -9.87 5.24 2.90
C ALA A 106 -8.91 4.05 2.67
N GLU A 107 -9.17 2.91 3.30
CA GLU A 107 -8.38 1.69 3.09
C GLU A 107 -8.54 1.13 1.67
N LEU A 108 -9.74 1.18 1.09
CA LEU A 108 -9.97 0.84 -0.32
C LEU A 108 -9.20 1.79 -1.25
N ALA A 109 -9.23 3.09 -1.01
CA ALA A 109 -8.47 4.07 -1.79
C ALA A 109 -6.96 3.81 -1.71
N ALA A 110 -6.44 3.48 -0.53
CA ALA A 110 -5.05 3.09 -0.34
C ALA A 110 -4.72 1.80 -1.12
N ALA A 111 -5.56 0.76 -1.02
CA ALA A 111 -5.35 -0.49 -1.75
C ALA A 111 -5.35 -0.29 -3.28
N ARG A 112 -6.24 0.57 -3.80
CA ARG A 112 -6.25 0.95 -5.23
C ARG A 112 -4.99 1.70 -5.63
N SER A 113 -4.48 2.61 -4.79
CA SER A 113 -3.21 3.28 -5.06
C SER A 113 -2.02 2.33 -5.05
N GLU A 114 -2.02 1.30 -4.21
CA GLU A 114 -0.98 0.28 -4.18
C GLU A 114 -1.01 -0.63 -5.41
N LEU A 115 -2.19 -0.81 -6.02
CA LEU A 115 -2.35 -1.59 -7.24
C LEU A 115 -1.49 -1.06 -8.40
N ASP A 116 -1.36 0.27 -8.49
CA ASP A 116 -0.69 0.98 -9.59
C ASP A 116 0.84 1.18 -9.40
N LYS A 117 1.39 0.73 -8.26
CA LYS A 117 2.80 0.92 -7.88
C LYS A 117 3.70 -0.21 -8.36
#